data_AF-A0A7X3XG12-F1
#
_entry.id   AF-A0A7X3XG12-F1
#
_cell.length_a   1.000
_cell.length_b   1.000
_cell.length_c   1.000
_cell.angle_alpha   90.00
_cell.angle_beta   90.00
_cell.angle_gamma   90.00
#
_symmetry.space_group_name_H-M   'P 1'
#
loop_
_entity.id
_entity.type
_entity.pdbx_description
1 polymer ?
#
loop_
_entity_poly.entity_id
_entity_poly.type
_entity_poly.pdbx_seq_one_letter_code
_entity_poly.pdbx_strand_id
1 'polypeptide(L)'
;MKPGQVTRLERLYRRRVPVEKVISPELARSCTELSHEIRRQIGLLINRRGIIESVIIGTDRQLVIPELARSRSGPRLLRGVRFVHTHLNNQPLNKDDLTDLALLRLDLMAVLGVGNGGEPVSISLAHLVPPNPQGKPYEAWAPQSLQAFQCQCDQFVQSLEAEISRATPALRRTDDSPSALLVSVTAERRSDQEERLRECQELATSQGIQVVGTVMQRLPRINPKYVLGVGKITEVIIHALQSGADLLIFDRDLTPTQIKALSEMIELKVIDRTQLILDIFASRAHSRAGKIQVELAQLKYLLPRLSQSSTAFSRLGGGIGARGPGETKLETDLRRVRDRIHHLERELKDLSRQREQQRPRRLRQGIQMVSIVGYTNAGKSRFLNAMTR
;
A
#
# COMPACT_ATOMS: atom_id res chain seq x y z
N MET A 1 2.19 -33.76 13.27
CA MET A 1 3.60 -33.99 12.87
C MET A 1 4.27 -34.81 13.96
N LYS A 2 5.23 -35.67 13.61
CA LYS A 2 5.97 -36.48 14.60
C LYS A 2 7.00 -35.60 15.33
N PRO A 3 7.35 -35.89 16.61
CA PRO A 3 8.31 -35.09 17.37
C PRO A 3 9.67 -34.90 16.67
N GLY A 4 10.20 -35.96 16.04
CA GLY A 4 11.47 -35.88 15.28
C GLY A 4 11.42 -34.93 14.07
N GLN A 5 10.24 -34.75 13.46
CA GLN A 5 10.06 -33.79 12.35
C GLN A 5 10.11 -32.35 12.85
N VAL A 6 9.51 -32.08 14.01
CA VAL A 6 9.53 -30.75 14.65
C VAL A 6 10.97 -30.37 15.01
N THR A 7 11.72 -31.27 15.64
CA THR A 7 13.13 -31.02 15.97
C THR A 7 13.99 -30.76 14.74
N ARG A 8 13.74 -31.46 13.61
CA ARG A 8 14.45 -31.22 12.36
C ARG A 8 14.09 -29.86 11.73
N LEU A 9 12.84 -29.42 11.82
CA LEU A 9 12.41 -28.08 11.41
C LEU A 9 13.05 -26.99 12.27
N GLU A 10 13.09 -27.16 13.59
CA GLU A 10 13.75 -26.23 14.51
C GLU A 10 15.26 -26.10 14.22
N ARG A 11 15.91 -27.19 13.79
CA ARG A 11 17.32 -27.16 13.37
C ARG A 11 17.53 -26.31 12.11
N LEU A 12 16.51 -26.11 11.26
CA LEU A 12 16.64 -25.23 10.10
C LEU A 12 16.94 -23.79 10.53
N TYR A 13 16.31 -23.27 11.59
CA TYR A 13 16.58 -21.92 12.12
C TYR A 13 18.04 -21.69 12.51
N ARG A 14 18.76 -22.75 12.90
CA ARG A 14 20.16 -22.65 13.37
C ARG A 14 21.16 -22.68 12.22
N ARG A 15 20.71 -22.96 11.00
CA ARG A 15 21.57 -22.97 9.82
C ARG A 15 21.87 -21.54 9.38
N ARG A 16 23.04 -21.34 8.78
CA ARG A 16 23.38 -20.12 8.05
C ARG A 16 23.57 -20.44 6.59
N VAL A 17 23.10 -19.53 5.75
CA VAL A 17 23.29 -19.58 4.31
C VAL A 17 24.42 -18.61 3.96
N PRO A 18 25.44 -19.03 3.20
CA PRO A 18 26.43 -18.08 2.68
C PRO A 18 25.75 -16.93 1.93
N VAL A 19 26.24 -15.71 2.11
CA VAL A 19 25.54 -14.50 1.60
C VAL A 19 25.46 -14.50 0.08
N GLU A 20 26.49 -15.05 -0.56
CA GLU A 20 26.63 -15.21 -2.01
C GLU A 20 25.73 -16.29 -2.61
N LYS A 21 25.12 -17.16 -1.79
CA LYS A 21 24.21 -18.21 -2.28
C LYS A 21 22.76 -17.86 -2.00
N VAL A 22 21.85 -18.20 -2.90
CA VAL A 22 20.40 -18.13 -2.64
C VAL A 22 20.02 -19.09 -1.49
N ILE A 23 20.50 -20.34 -1.60
CA ILE A 23 20.40 -21.37 -0.58
C ILE A 23 21.61 -22.31 -0.68
N SER A 24 22.10 -22.85 0.44
CA SER A 24 23.16 -23.88 0.44
C SER A 24 22.60 -25.25 0.02
N PRO A 25 23.35 -26.07 -0.75
CA PRO A 25 22.89 -27.39 -1.19
C PRO A 25 22.41 -28.31 -0.05
N GLU A 26 23.07 -28.27 1.11
CA GLU A 26 22.72 -29.08 2.28
C GLU A 26 21.38 -28.66 2.89
N LEU A 27 21.11 -27.34 2.88
CA LEU A 27 19.86 -26.78 3.38
C LEU A 27 18.71 -27.05 2.40
N ALA A 28 18.96 -26.90 1.10
CA ALA A 28 18.00 -27.25 0.06
C ALA A 28 17.56 -28.72 0.19
N ARG A 29 18.53 -29.64 0.31
CA ARG A 29 18.26 -31.08 0.55
C ARG A 29 17.45 -31.29 1.84
N SER A 30 17.86 -30.67 2.94
CA SER A 30 17.15 -30.80 4.22
C SER A 30 15.69 -30.33 4.10
N CYS A 31 15.44 -29.24 3.37
CA CYS A 31 14.10 -28.70 3.14
C CYS A 31 13.25 -29.60 2.24
N THR A 32 13.78 -30.10 1.13
CA THR A 32 13.01 -30.95 0.20
C THR A 32 12.68 -32.30 0.82
N GLU A 33 13.64 -32.93 1.53
CA GLU A 33 13.43 -34.19 2.24
C GLU A 33 12.34 -34.06 3.31
N LEU A 34 12.44 -33.02 4.14
CA LEU A 34 11.44 -32.74 5.17
C LEU A 34 10.07 -32.44 4.56
N SER A 35 10.03 -31.63 3.50
CA SER A 35 8.81 -31.26 2.81
C SER A 35 8.09 -32.49 2.25
N HIS A 36 8.84 -33.39 1.62
CA HIS A 36 8.34 -34.67 1.11
C HIS A 36 7.79 -35.55 2.24
N GLU A 37 8.56 -35.71 3.33
CA GLU A 37 8.16 -36.55 4.47
C GLU A 37 6.87 -36.07 5.15
N ILE A 38 6.72 -34.75 5.30
CA ILE A 38 5.55 -34.16 5.97
C ILE A 38 4.39 -33.88 5.01
N ARG A 39 4.63 -34.04 3.70
CA ARG A 39 3.70 -33.71 2.60
C ARG A 39 3.16 -32.28 2.65
N ARG A 40 4.03 -31.33 3.00
CA ARG A 40 3.71 -29.90 3.09
C ARG A 40 4.88 -29.07 2.58
N GLN A 41 4.59 -27.91 2.01
CA GLN A 41 5.60 -26.95 1.60
C GLN A 41 6.32 -26.38 2.82
N ILE A 42 7.63 -26.18 2.69
CA ILE A 42 8.48 -25.54 3.70
C ILE A 42 9.08 -24.29 3.07
N GLY A 43 8.96 -23.16 3.75
CA GLY A 43 9.50 -21.87 3.34
C GLY A 43 10.51 -21.33 4.34
N LEU A 44 11.51 -20.61 3.84
CA LEU A 44 12.57 -19.98 4.61
C LEU A 44 12.65 -18.51 4.24
N LEU A 45 12.54 -17.63 5.23
CA LEU A 45 12.89 -16.22 5.09
C LEU A 45 14.34 -16.05 5.52
N ILE A 46 15.20 -15.66 4.59
CA ILE A 46 16.65 -15.52 4.79
C ILE A 46 17.02 -14.06 4.59
N ASN A 47 17.63 -13.44 5.58
CA ASN A 47 18.09 -12.06 5.45
C ASN A 47 19.44 -11.94 4.73
N ARG A 48 19.85 -10.70 4.42
CA ARG A 48 21.13 -10.41 3.73
C ARG A 48 22.39 -10.87 4.47
N ARG A 49 22.30 -11.20 5.77
CA ARG A 49 23.40 -11.77 6.55
C ARG A 49 23.44 -13.30 6.49
N GLY A 50 22.53 -13.92 5.74
CA GLY A 50 22.42 -15.36 5.62
C GLY A 50 21.72 -16.04 6.81
N ILE A 51 21.06 -15.26 7.67
CA ILE A 51 20.34 -15.78 8.84
C ILE A 51 18.91 -16.11 8.44
N ILE A 52 18.42 -17.27 8.86
CA ILE A 52 17.02 -17.68 8.68
C ILE A 52 16.18 -17.03 9.78
N GLU A 53 15.38 -16.04 9.40
CA GLU A 53 14.52 -15.29 10.32
C GLU A 53 13.22 -16.04 10.62
N SER A 54 12.76 -16.87 9.69
CA SER A 54 11.54 -17.65 9.83
C SER A 54 11.58 -18.91 8.99
N VAL A 55 11.04 -19.99 9.57
CA VAL A 55 10.72 -21.25 8.89
C VAL A 55 9.21 -21.39 8.90
N ILE A 56 8.62 -21.48 7.72
CA ILE A 56 7.18 -21.46 7.50
C ILE A 56 6.76 -22.82 6.95
N ILE A 57 5.62 -23.33 7.41
CA ILE A 57 5.08 -24.61 6.95
C ILE A 57 3.70 -24.34 6.33
N GLY A 58 3.63 -24.50 5.01
CA GLY A 58 2.41 -24.32 4.23
C GLY A 58 1.53 -25.57 4.21
N THR A 59 0.58 -25.64 3.30
CA THR A 59 -0.12 -26.87 2.91
C THR A 59 0.67 -27.57 1.79
N ASP A 60 0.08 -28.53 1.08
CA ASP A 60 0.65 -29.09 -0.14
C ASP A 60 0.62 -28.11 -1.33
N ARG A 61 -0.25 -27.09 -1.27
CA ARG A 61 -0.50 -26.16 -2.38
C ARG A 61 -0.15 -24.70 -2.09
N GLN A 62 -0.22 -24.28 -0.84
CA GLN A 62 -0.12 -22.86 -0.48
C GLN A 62 0.78 -22.67 0.73
N LEU A 63 1.58 -21.61 0.70
CA LEU A 63 2.35 -21.15 1.83
C LEU A 63 2.01 -19.68 2.10
N VAL A 64 1.63 -19.36 3.33
CA VAL A 64 1.32 -17.98 3.73
C VAL A 64 2.52 -17.36 4.42
N ILE A 65 3.07 -16.31 3.83
CA ILE A 65 4.18 -15.55 4.42
C ILE A 65 3.60 -14.65 5.52
N PRO A 66 4.12 -14.70 6.76
CA PRO A 66 3.65 -13.85 7.84
C PRO A 66 3.98 -12.38 7.55
N GLU A 67 3.26 -11.46 8.20
CA GLU A 67 3.59 -10.03 8.15
C GLU A 67 5.03 -9.80 8.59
N LEU A 68 5.85 -9.28 7.69
CA LEU A 68 7.25 -8.98 7.97
C LEU A 68 7.31 -7.70 8.82
N ALA A 69 8.04 -7.70 9.93
CA ALA A 69 8.18 -6.52 10.77
C ALA A 69 8.67 -5.31 9.94
N ARG A 70 8.11 -4.13 10.20
CA ARG A 70 8.51 -2.88 9.55
C ARG A 70 9.95 -2.55 9.93
N SER A 71 10.91 -2.87 9.06
CA SER A 71 12.26 -2.36 9.24
C SER A 71 12.20 -0.85 9.00
N ARG A 72 12.32 -0.07 10.08
CA ARG A 72 12.37 1.41 10.08
C ARG A 72 13.68 1.97 9.50
N SER A 73 14.29 1.26 8.55
CA SER A 73 15.62 1.60 8.04
C SER A 73 15.52 2.29 6.68
N GLY A 74 15.06 3.54 6.67
CA GLY A 74 15.13 4.42 5.50
C GLY A 74 14.43 3.89 4.23
N PRO A 75 14.64 4.55 3.08
CA PRO A 75 14.03 4.15 1.81
C PRO A 75 14.79 2.93 1.23
N ARG A 76 14.73 1.77 1.88
CA ARG A 76 15.20 0.53 1.26
C ARG A 76 14.23 0.12 0.16
N LEU A 77 14.77 -0.16 -1.02
CA LEU A 77 14.01 -0.48 -2.22
C LEU A 77 13.47 -1.91 -2.21
N LEU A 78 14.17 -2.80 -1.53
CA LEU A 78 13.77 -4.17 -1.29
C LEU A 78 13.77 -4.43 0.23
N ARG A 79 13.04 -5.45 0.66
CA ARG A 79 12.75 -5.71 2.08
C ARG A 79 13.99 -6.13 2.87
N GLY A 80 15.05 -6.58 2.20
CA GLY A 80 16.26 -7.09 2.83
C GLY A 80 16.20 -8.59 3.18
N VAL A 81 15.20 -9.28 2.66
CA VAL A 81 14.97 -10.71 2.86
C VAL A 81 14.67 -11.37 1.52
N ARG A 82 15.23 -12.55 1.32
CA ARG A 82 14.85 -13.47 0.24
C ARG A 82 14.00 -14.60 0.79
N PHE A 83 13.03 -15.05 0.01
CA PHE A 83 12.17 -16.16 0.38
C PHE A 83 12.48 -17.38 -0.48
N VAL A 84 12.75 -18.52 0.16
CA VAL A 84 13.02 -19.79 -0.50
C VAL A 84 12.05 -20.83 0.01
N HIS A 85 11.25 -21.45 -0.85
CA HIS A 85 10.30 -22.48 -0.44
C HIS A 85 10.29 -23.71 -1.36
N THR A 86 9.61 -24.78 -0.94
CA THR A 86 9.52 -26.04 -1.69
C THR A 86 8.19 -26.20 -2.43
N HIS A 87 8.22 -26.77 -3.62
CA HIS A 87 7.04 -27.25 -4.35
C HIS A 87 7.09 -28.78 -4.48
N LEU A 88 6.08 -29.46 -3.91
CA LEU A 88 6.02 -30.93 -3.82
C LEU A 88 5.96 -31.65 -5.17
N ASN A 89 5.44 -30.99 -6.21
CA ASN A 89 5.22 -31.58 -7.53
C ASN A 89 6.24 -31.07 -8.58
N ASN A 90 7.41 -30.58 -8.14
CA ASN A 90 8.43 -29.97 -9.00
C ASN A 90 7.85 -28.89 -9.95
N GLN A 91 6.84 -28.15 -9.48
CA GLN A 91 6.22 -27.07 -10.24
C GLN A 91 7.12 -25.83 -10.21
N PRO A 92 7.20 -25.07 -11.32
CA PRO A 92 7.89 -23.78 -11.34
C PRO A 92 7.19 -22.76 -10.43
N LEU A 93 7.75 -21.55 -10.37
CA LEU A 93 7.10 -20.38 -9.78
C LEU A 93 5.67 -20.22 -10.31
N ASN A 94 4.71 -20.15 -9.40
CA ASN A 94 3.31 -19.90 -9.71
C ASN A 94 2.99 -18.39 -9.60
N LYS A 95 1.75 -18.01 -9.91
CA LYS A 95 1.33 -16.60 -9.88
C LYS A 95 1.28 -16.01 -8.47
N ASP A 96 0.97 -16.82 -7.46
CA ASP A 96 0.90 -16.39 -6.07
C ASP A 96 2.31 -16.07 -5.55
N ASP A 97 3.32 -16.89 -5.88
CA ASP A 97 4.72 -16.64 -5.53
C ASP A 97 5.22 -15.29 -6.09
N LEU A 98 4.87 -15.01 -7.35
CA LEU A 98 5.27 -13.78 -8.03
C LEU A 98 4.51 -12.56 -7.49
N THR A 99 3.27 -12.77 -7.03
CA THR A 99 2.47 -11.75 -6.36
C THR A 99 3.08 -11.41 -5.00
N ASP A 100 3.43 -12.42 -4.21
CA ASP A 100 4.05 -12.25 -2.90
C ASP A 100 5.43 -11.59 -2.99
N LEU A 101 6.26 -11.99 -3.97
CA LEU A 101 7.52 -11.32 -4.29
C LEU A 101 7.35 -9.80 -4.43
N ALA A 102 6.32 -9.40 -5.17
CA ALA A 102 6.11 -8.02 -5.55
C ALA A 102 5.41 -7.20 -4.46
N LEU A 103 4.42 -7.77 -3.77
CA LEU A 103 3.73 -7.10 -2.66
C LEU A 103 4.63 -6.93 -1.42
N LEU A 104 5.41 -7.96 -1.08
CA LEU A 104 6.31 -7.92 0.08
C LEU A 104 7.66 -7.29 -0.23
N ARG A 105 7.91 -6.94 -1.51
CA ARG A 105 9.18 -6.40 -2.03
C ARG A 105 10.37 -7.26 -1.64
N LEU A 106 10.23 -8.58 -1.72
CA LEU A 106 11.32 -9.48 -1.35
C LEU A 106 12.52 -9.20 -2.25
N ASP A 107 13.72 -9.37 -1.69
CA ASP A 107 14.95 -9.25 -2.46
C ASP A 107 14.93 -10.25 -3.63
N LEU A 108 14.48 -11.49 -3.34
CA LEU A 108 14.36 -12.61 -4.27
C LEU A 108 13.27 -13.59 -3.81
N MET A 109 12.68 -14.30 -4.76
CA MET A 109 11.80 -15.46 -4.55
C MET A 109 12.43 -16.68 -5.22
N ALA A 110 12.60 -17.79 -4.50
CA ALA A 110 13.12 -19.02 -5.08
C ALA A 110 12.32 -20.26 -4.67
N VAL A 111 12.11 -21.15 -5.64
CA VAL A 111 11.32 -22.38 -5.48
C VAL A 111 12.20 -23.58 -5.71
N LEU A 112 12.22 -24.50 -4.75
CA LEU A 112 12.87 -25.79 -4.86
C LEU A 112 11.86 -26.85 -5.28
N GLY A 113 12.10 -27.44 -6.43
CA GLY A 113 11.34 -28.59 -6.90
C GLY A 113 11.70 -29.85 -6.12
N VAL A 114 10.71 -30.46 -5.48
CA VAL A 114 10.87 -31.72 -4.74
C VAL A 114 10.64 -32.88 -5.70
N GLY A 115 11.58 -33.82 -5.75
CA GLY A 115 11.48 -35.05 -6.51
C GLY A 115 10.68 -36.13 -5.78
N ASN A 116 10.47 -37.26 -6.46
CA ASN A 116 9.65 -38.35 -5.94
C ASN A 116 10.24 -39.01 -4.69
N GLY A 117 11.56 -38.93 -4.48
CA GLY A 117 12.24 -39.42 -3.28
C GLY A 117 12.53 -38.34 -2.24
N GLY A 118 12.06 -37.10 -2.44
CA GLY A 118 12.36 -35.96 -1.58
C GLY A 118 13.67 -35.24 -1.88
N GLU A 119 14.40 -35.65 -2.92
CA GLU A 119 15.58 -34.98 -3.41
C GLU A 119 15.25 -33.62 -4.05
N PRO A 120 16.16 -32.63 -3.97
CA PRO A 120 15.98 -31.38 -4.70
C PRO A 120 16.33 -31.58 -6.18
N VAL A 121 15.34 -31.40 -7.05
CA VAL A 121 15.48 -31.65 -8.51
C VAL A 121 15.76 -30.35 -9.25
N SER A 122 15.03 -29.29 -8.93
CA SER A 122 15.14 -28.01 -9.63
C SER A 122 15.11 -26.83 -8.68
N ILE A 123 15.59 -25.70 -9.18
CA ILE A 123 15.40 -24.39 -8.56
C ILE A 123 14.92 -23.41 -9.63
N SER A 124 13.89 -22.63 -9.28
CA SER A 124 13.43 -21.48 -10.06
C SER A 124 13.62 -20.22 -9.22
N LEU A 125 13.93 -19.10 -9.85
CA LEU A 125 14.17 -17.84 -9.16
C LEU A 125 13.40 -16.71 -9.83
N ALA A 126 12.85 -15.80 -9.04
CA ALA A 126 12.29 -14.55 -9.52
C ALA A 126 12.77 -13.37 -8.69
N HIS A 127 12.81 -12.21 -9.33
CA HIS A 127 13.20 -10.95 -8.73
C HIS A 127 12.36 -9.81 -9.28
N LEU A 128 12.29 -8.70 -8.54
CA LEU A 128 11.71 -7.48 -9.07
C LEU A 128 12.57 -6.91 -10.19
N VAL A 129 11.97 -6.18 -11.09
CA VAL A 129 12.69 -5.43 -12.11
C VAL A 129 12.46 -3.93 -11.93
N PRO A 130 13.37 -3.07 -12.41
CA PRO A 130 13.15 -1.63 -12.45
C PRO A 130 11.90 -1.27 -13.27
N PRO A 131 11.33 -0.07 -13.05
CA PRO A 131 10.31 0.48 -13.94
C PRO A 131 10.74 0.35 -15.40
N ASN A 132 9.90 -0.32 -16.20
CA ASN A 132 10.16 -0.57 -17.61
C ASN A 132 8.93 -0.19 -18.44
N PRO A 133 9.09 0.09 -19.75
CA PRO A 133 7.97 0.48 -20.62
C PRO A 133 6.86 -0.57 -20.71
N GLN A 134 7.18 -1.85 -20.44
CA GLN A 134 6.23 -2.96 -20.47
C GLN A 134 5.39 -3.04 -19.19
N GLY A 135 5.74 -2.27 -18.15
CA GLY A 135 5.09 -2.32 -16.84
C GLY A 135 5.21 -3.68 -16.15
N LYS A 136 6.20 -4.50 -16.54
CA LYS A 136 6.38 -5.84 -15.95
C LYS A 136 6.98 -5.68 -14.54
N PRO A 137 6.34 -6.23 -13.50
CA PRO A 137 6.77 -6.02 -12.11
C PRO A 137 7.99 -6.85 -11.69
N TYR A 138 8.18 -7.99 -12.33
CA TYR A 138 9.18 -8.99 -11.96
C TYR A 138 9.69 -9.72 -13.19
N GLU A 139 10.81 -10.43 -13.02
CA GLU A 139 11.32 -11.41 -13.96
C GLU A 139 11.49 -12.75 -13.24
N ALA A 140 11.17 -13.83 -13.95
CA ALA A 140 11.27 -15.19 -13.45
C ALA A 140 12.16 -16.00 -14.38
N TRP A 141 13.16 -16.65 -13.80
CA TRP A 141 14.08 -17.54 -14.49
C TRP A 141 13.43 -18.93 -14.63
N ALA A 142 13.66 -19.56 -15.78
CA ALA A 142 13.18 -20.92 -16.03
C ALA A 142 13.77 -21.90 -14.98
N PRO A 143 13.07 -23.02 -14.68
CA PRO A 143 13.60 -24.03 -13.76
C PRO A 143 14.95 -24.57 -14.24
N GLN A 144 15.93 -24.57 -13.35
CA GLN A 144 17.27 -25.12 -13.59
C GLN A 144 17.56 -26.25 -12.62
N SER A 145 18.47 -27.15 -12.99
CA SER A 145 19.01 -28.13 -12.04
C SER A 145 19.70 -27.41 -10.88
N LEU A 146 19.45 -27.83 -9.65
CA LEU A 146 20.08 -27.23 -8.46
C LEU A 146 21.62 -27.30 -8.53
N GLN A 147 22.18 -28.31 -9.19
CA GLN A 147 23.62 -28.48 -9.36
C GLN A 147 24.22 -27.47 -10.35
N ALA A 148 23.46 -27.11 -11.39
CA ALA A 148 23.89 -26.19 -12.43
C ALA A 148 23.57 -24.72 -12.07
N PHE A 149 22.73 -24.49 -11.07
CA PHE A 149 22.27 -23.16 -10.71
C PHE A 149 23.41 -22.32 -10.10
N GLN A 150 23.69 -21.19 -10.74
CA GLN A 150 24.69 -20.23 -10.29
C GLN A 150 24.05 -18.85 -10.16
N CYS A 151 24.14 -18.28 -8.97
CA CYS A 151 23.72 -16.91 -8.69
C CYS A 151 24.53 -16.38 -7.51
N GLN A 152 25.35 -15.35 -7.75
CA GLN A 152 26.03 -14.58 -6.70
C GLN A 152 25.01 -13.64 -6.06
N CYS A 153 24.26 -14.17 -5.11
CA CYS A 153 23.03 -13.58 -4.61
C CYS A 153 23.23 -12.17 -4.02
N ASP A 154 24.33 -11.94 -3.31
CA ASP A 154 24.66 -10.65 -2.70
C ASP A 154 24.95 -9.58 -3.76
N GLN A 155 25.80 -9.91 -4.74
CA GLN A 155 26.12 -9.00 -5.84
C GLN A 155 24.90 -8.72 -6.71
N PHE A 156 24.10 -9.75 -7.01
CA PHE A 156 22.87 -9.62 -7.78
C PHE A 156 21.87 -8.66 -7.12
N VAL A 157 21.60 -8.83 -5.82
CA VAL A 157 20.68 -7.95 -5.09
C VAL A 157 21.20 -6.53 -5.04
N GLN A 158 22.51 -6.34 -4.81
CA GLN A 158 23.13 -5.01 -4.83
C GLN A 158 23.02 -4.33 -6.20
N SER A 159 23.27 -5.06 -7.29
CA SER A 159 23.13 -4.52 -8.65
C SER A 159 21.68 -4.15 -8.96
N LEU A 160 20.73 -4.99 -8.55
CA LEU A 160 19.31 -4.78 -8.77
C LEU A 160 18.81 -3.55 -8.00
N GLU A 161 19.18 -3.39 -6.73
CA GLU A 161 18.84 -2.19 -5.96
C GLU A 161 19.43 -0.93 -6.60
N ALA A 162 20.68 -0.98 -7.06
CA ALA A 162 21.31 0.15 -7.73
C ALA A 162 20.62 0.50 -9.06
N GLU A 163 20.07 -0.49 -9.77
CA GLU A 163 19.32 -0.29 -11.01
C GLU A 163 17.93 0.32 -10.73
N ILE A 164 17.18 -0.23 -9.77
CA ILE A 164 15.88 0.32 -9.34
C ILE A 164 16.07 1.76 -8.83
N SER A 165 17.12 2.01 -8.04
CA SER A 165 17.44 3.36 -7.54
C SER A 165 17.76 4.35 -8.66
N ARG A 166 18.40 3.88 -9.74
CA ARG A 166 18.69 4.71 -10.93
C ARG A 166 17.43 4.99 -11.76
N ALA A 167 16.56 4.00 -11.88
CA ALA A 167 15.37 4.05 -12.71
C ALA A 167 14.18 4.78 -12.06
N THR A 168 14.24 5.07 -10.75
CA THR A 168 13.16 5.77 -10.05
C THR A 168 13.61 7.14 -9.51
N PRO A 169 13.47 8.23 -10.29
CA PRO A 169 13.88 9.58 -9.90
C PRO A 169 13.20 10.08 -8.61
N ALA A 170 11.97 9.63 -8.34
CA ALA A 170 11.25 9.97 -7.12
C ALA A 170 11.96 9.51 -5.83
N LEU A 171 12.80 8.47 -5.92
CA LEU A 171 13.53 7.90 -4.78
C LEU A 171 14.87 8.62 -4.49
N ARG A 172 15.26 9.60 -5.30
CA ARG A 172 16.48 10.42 -5.12
C ARG A 172 16.21 11.78 -4.46
N ARG A 173 15.00 12.02 -3.97
CA ARG A 173 14.61 13.36 -3.49
C ARG A 173 15.35 13.73 -2.20
N THR A 174 15.84 14.97 -2.19
CA THR A 174 16.28 15.70 -1.00
C THR A 174 15.13 16.44 -0.31
N ASP A 175 14.03 16.66 -1.04
CA ASP A 175 12.84 17.35 -0.53
C ASP A 175 11.80 16.33 -0.05
N ASP A 176 11.27 16.56 1.16
CA ASP A 176 10.32 15.71 1.90
C ASP A 176 8.88 15.74 1.30
N SER A 177 8.75 16.09 0.02
CA SER A 177 7.46 16.22 -0.65
C SER A 177 6.89 14.85 -1.01
N PRO A 178 5.65 14.53 -0.58
CA PRO A 178 5.07 13.21 -0.81
C PRO A 178 4.84 12.93 -2.30
N SER A 179 4.95 11.66 -2.68
CA SER A 179 4.78 11.17 -4.04
C SER A 179 3.55 10.28 -4.18
N ALA A 180 2.80 10.41 -5.27
CA ALA A 180 1.57 9.68 -5.46
C ALA A 180 1.45 8.99 -6.82
N LEU A 181 0.86 7.81 -6.82
CA LEU A 181 0.33 7.18 -8.02
C LEU A 181 -1.18 7.47 -8.10
N LEU A 182 -1.63 8.05 -9.22
CA LEU A 182 -3.06 8.28 -9.44
C LEU A 182 -3.71 7.03 -10.05
N VAL A 183 -4.89 6.67 -9.55
CA VAL A 183 -5.67 5.54 -10.04
C VAL A 183 -7.05 6.03 -10.48
N SER A 184 -7.35 5.87 -11.76
CA SER A 184 -8.65 6.21 -12.34
C SER A 184 -9.39 4.96 -12.79
N VAL A 185 -10.61 4.79 -12.28
CA VAL A 185 -11.48 3.65 -12.60
C VAL A 185 -12.88 4.15 -12.88
N THR A 186 -13.33 4.04 -14.13
CA THR A 186 -14.63 4.55 -14.56
C THR A 186 -15.25 3.69 -15.67
N ALA A 187 -16.57 3.83 -15.85
CA ALA A 187 -17.30 3.30 -17.00
C ALA A 187 -17.42 4.36 -18.13
N GLU A 188 -17.05 5.61 -17.85
CA GLU A 188 -17.15 6.75 -18.76
C GLU A 188 -16.26 6.59 -20.02
N ARG A 189 -16.40 7.54 -20.95
CA ARG A 189 -15.57 7.59 -22.15
C ARG A 189 -14.12 7.89 -21.75
N ARG A 190 -13.19 7.46 -22.61
CA ARG A 190 -11.76 7.66 -22.36
C ARG A 190 -11.39 9.15 -22.29
N SER A 191 -11.99 9.99 -23.12
CA SER A 191 -11.80 11.45 -23.11
C SER A 191 -12.10 12.04 -21.73
N ASP A 192 -13.26 11.69 -21.18
CA ASP A 192 -13.77 12.24 -19.93
C ASP A 192 -12.93 11.75 -18.75
N GLN A 193 -12.49 10.48 -18.82
CA GLN A 193 -11.56 9.90 -17.85
C GLN A 193 -10.21 10.62 -17.84
N GLU A 194 -9.64 10.90 -19.02
CA GLU A 194 -8.35 11.58 -19.15
C GLU A 194 -8.43 13.02 -18.64
N GLU A 195 -9.54 13.73 -18.90
CA GLU A 195 -9.77 15.08 -18.40
C GLU A 195 -9.87 15.12 -16.87
N ARG A 196 -10.68 14.24 -16.27
CA ARG A 196 -10.81 14.13 -14.81
C ARG A 196 -9.49 13.77 -14.13
N LEU A 197 -8.71 12.90 -14.76
CA LEU A 197 -7.40 12.50 -14.25
C LEU A 197 -6.39 13.65 -14.30
N ARG A 198 -6.40 14.46 -15.37
CA ARG A 198 -5.59 15.68 -15.46
C ARG A 198 -5.97 16.68 -14.36
N GLU A 199 -7.27 16.89 -14.14
CA GLU A 199 -7.74 17.73 -13.03
C GLU A 199 -7.26 17.18 -11.67
N CYS A 200 -7.39 15.88 -11.43
CA CYS A 200 -6.92 15.23 -10.19
C CYS A 200 -5.40 15.41 -10.00
N GLN A 201 -4.62 15.33 -11.07
CA GLN A 201 -3.19 15.60 -11.07
C GLN A 201 -2.88 17.06 -10.69
N GLU A 202 -3.63 18.03 -11.22
CA GLU A 202 -3.49 19.44 -10.84
C GLU A 202 -3.82 19.66 -9.36
N LEU A 203 -4.88 19.02 -8.85
CA LEU A 203 -5.25 19.08 -7.44
C LEU A 203 -4.13 18.55 -6.54
N ALA A 204 -3.57 17.38 -6.85
CA ALA A 204 -2.45 16.79 -6.12
C ALA A 204 -1.21 17.70 -6.15
N THR A 205 -0.86 18.20 -7.34
CA THR A 205 0.27 19.12 -7.52
C THR A 205 0.11 20.40 -6.70
N SER A 206 -1.12 20.91 -6.58
CA SER A 206 -1.43 22.10 -5.76
C SER A 206 -1.29 21.88 -4.24
N GLN A 207 -1.10 20.64 -3.79
CA GLN A 207 -0.75 20.27 -2.41
C GLN A 207 0.73 19.92 -2.23
N GLY A 208 1.56 20.16 -3.26
CA GLY A 208 2.96 19.73 -3.23
C GLY A 208 3.13 18.21 -3.35
N ILE A 209 2.08 17.48 -3.76
CA ILE A 209 2.18 16.04 -4.02
C ILE A 209 2.69 15.85 -5.45
N GLN A 210 3.84 15.20 -5.60
CA GLN A 210 4.35 14.88 -6.93
C GLN A 210 3.71 13.59 -7.45
N VAL A 211 3.02 13.70 -8.58
CA VAL A 211 2.45 12.53 -9.28
C VAL A 211 3.55 11.81 -10.04
N VAL A 212 3.86 10.57 -9.63
CA VAL A 212 4.94 9.74 -10.21
C VAL A 212 4.45 8.80 -11.31
N GLY A 213 3.14 8.65 -11.45
CA GLY A 213 2.54 7.86 -12.50
C GLY A 213 1.02 7.83 -12.39
N THR A 214 0.39 7.26 -13.41
CA THR A 214 -1.06 7.10 -13.47
C THR A 214 -1.42 5.68 -13.92
N VAL A 215 -2.53 5.17 -13.39
CA VAL A 215 -3.14 3.91 -13.83
C VAL A 215 -4.58 4.18 -14.21
N MET A 216 -4.91 3.89 -15.46
CA MET A 216 -6.28 4.02 -15.98
C MET A 216 -6.85 2.65 -16.28
N GLN A 217 -8.04 2.37 -15.75
CA GLN A 217 -8.79 1.18 -16.08
C GLN A 217 -10.25 1.53 -16.36
N ARG A 218 -10.76 1.12 -17.52
CA ARG A 218 -12.19 1.22 -17.84
C ARG A 218 -12.87 -0.10 -17.51
N LEU A 219 -13.96 -0.04 -16.75
CA LEU A 219 -14.74 -1.21 -16.37
C LEU A 219 -16.24 -0.91 -16.55
N PRO A 220 -17.02 -1.80 -17.17
CA PRO A 220 -18.46 -1.63 -17.28
C PRO A 220 -19.15 -1.67 -15.90
N ARG A 221 -18.58 -2.42 -14.95
CA ARG A 221 -19.03 -2.46 -13.55
C ARG A 221 -17.83 -2.46 -12.60
N ILE A 222 -17.86 -1.57 -11.62
CA ILE A 222 -16.81 -1.41 -10.61
C ILE A 222 -16.97 -2.47 -9.53
N ASN A 223 -15.85 -3.02 -9.05
CA ASN A 223 -15.87 -3.99 -7.96
C ASN A 223 -16.32 -3.30 -6.66
N PRO A 224 -17.39 -3.77 -6.00
CA PRO A 224 -17.92 -3.13 -4.80
C PRO A 224 -16.96 -3.19 -3.60
N LYS A 225 -16.05 -4.19 -3.57
CA LYS A 225 -15.08 -4.38 -2.48
C LYS A 225 -13.74 -3.69 -2.72
N TYR A 226 -13.18 -3.78 -3.93
CA TYR A 226 -11.81 -3.31 -4.19
C TYR A 226 -11.71 -2.21 -5.25
N VAL A 227 -12.83 -1.76 -5.83
CA VAL A 227 -12.90 -0.88 -7.01
C VAL A 227 -12.41 -1.56 -8.30
N LEU A 228 -11.24 -2.17 -8.24
CA LEU A 228 -10.60 -2.97 -9.28
C LEU A 228 -10.73 -4.47 -8.96
N GLY A 229 -10.37 -5.33 -9.92
CA GLY A 229 -10.14 -6.76 -9.62
C GLY A 229 -8.87 -6.93 -8.80
N VAL A 230 -8.79 -8.00 -7.99
CA VAL A 230 -7.63 -8.28 -7.10
C VAL A 230 -6.32 -8.27 -7.89
N GLY A 231 -6.26 -8.95 -9.05
CA GLY A 231 -5.06 -8.95 -9.88
C GLY A 231 -4.64 -7.56 -10.36
N LYS A 232 -5.60 -6.68 -10.68
CA LYS A 232 -5.30 -5.31 -11.10
C LYS A 232 -4.87 -4.44 -9.92
N ILE A 233 -5.40 -4.68 -8.71
CA ILE A 233 -4.90 -4.05 -7.49
C ILE A 233 -3.45 -4.45 -7.24
N THR A 234 -3.12 -5.74 -7.35
CA THR A 234 -1.73 -6.21 -7.26
C THR A 234 -0.84 -5.47 -8.24
N GLU A 235 -1.21 -5.37 -9.53
CA GLU A 235 -0.47 -4.60 -10.53
C GLU A 235 -0.28 -3.12 -10.12
N VAL A 236 -1.35 -2.48 -9.61
CA VAL A 236 -1.30 -1.08 -9.14
C VAL A 236 -0.35 -0.91 -7.97
N ILE A 237 -0.39 -1.82 -6.99
CA ILE A 237 0.50 -1.78 -5.83
C ILE A 237 1.94 -1.88 -6.29
N ILE A 238 2.23 -2.83 -7.17
CA ILE A 238 3.60 -3.03 -7.64
C ILE A 238 4.09 -1.82 -8.42
N HIS A 239 3.26 -1.27 -9.30
CA HIS A 239 3.59 -0.05 -10.03
C HIS A 239 3.84 1.13 -9.08
N ALA A 240 3.04 1.28 -8.02
CA ALA A 240 3.24 2.30 -7.01
C ALA A 240 4.59 2.15 -6.30
N LEU A 241 4.94 0.92 -5.92
CA LEU A 241 6.21 0.60 -5.25
C LEU A 241 7.42 0.82 -6.17
N GLN A 242 7.34 0.43 -7.43
CA GLN A 242 8.39 0.63 -8.43
C GLN A 242 8.60 2.11 -8.76
N SER A 243 7.50 2.87 -8.88
CA SER A 243 7.53 4.31 -9.12
C SER A 243 7.90 5.13 -7.87
N GLY A 244 8.06 4.47 -6.73
CA GLY A 244 8.44 5.10 -5.47
C GLY A 244 7.34 6.00 -4.88
N ALA A 245 6.06 5.66 -5.12
CA ALA A 245 4.93 6.39 -4.56
C ALA A 245 4.75 6.12 -3.06
N ASP A 246 4.54 7.17 -2.28
CA ASP A 246 4.23 7.10 -0.83
C ASP A 246 2.73 6.85 -0.57
N LEU A 247 1.89 7.23 -1.53
CA LEU A 247 0.44 7.09 -1.44
C LEU A 247 -0.22 6.78 -2.79
N LEU A 248 -1.42 6.20 -2.71
CA LEU A 248 -2.33 6.02 -3.82
C LEU A 248 -3.47 7.03 -3.73
N ILE A 249 -3.76 7.71 -4.84
CA ILE A 249 -4.88 8.65 -4.95
C ILE A 249 -5.87 8.11 -5.96
N PHE A 250 -7.09 7.82 -5.52
CA PHE A 250 -8.18 7.44 -6.41
C PHE A 250 -8.96 8.69 -6.87
N ASP A 251 -9.15 8.86 -8.19
CA ASP A 251 -9.94 9.96 -8.81
C ASP A 251 -11.47 9.82 -8.59
N ARG A 252 -11.87 9.06 -7.59
CA ARG A 252 -13.27 8.84 -7.26
C ARG A 252 -13.41 8.65 -5.77
N ASP A 253 -14.62 8.84 -5.29
CA ASP A 253 -14.92 8.54 -3.90
C ASP A 253 -14.93 7.03 -3.66
N LEU A 254 -14.35 6.65 -2.54
CA LEU A 254 -14.27 5.26 -2.09
C LEU A 254 -15.23 5.03 -0.94
N THR A 255 -15.97 3.92 -0.94
CA THR A 255 -16.82 3.57 0.21
C THR A 255 -15.94 3.20 1.43
N PRO A 256 -16.46 3.29 2.67
CA PRO A 256 -15.72 2.85 3.86
C PRO A 256 -15.21 1.40 3.74
N THR A 257 -16.02 0.52 3.17
CA THR A 257 -15.65 -0.87 2.90
C THR A 257 -14.50 -1.00 1.90
N GLN A 258 -14.50 -0.18 0.84
CA GLN A 258 -13.42 -0.17 -0.14
C GLN A 258 -12.10 0.31 0.44
N ILE A 259 -12.11 1.42 1.18
CA ILE A 259 -10.90 1.93 1.84
C ILE A 259 -10.34 0.87 2.78
N LYS A 260 -11.18 0.25 3.62
CA LYS A 260 -10.74 -0.81 4.53
C LYS A 260 -10.09 -1.97 3.78
N ALA A 261 -10.78 -2.48 2.75
CA ALA A 261 -10.30 -3.63 1.99
C ALA A 261 -9.00 -3.34 1.24
N LEU A 262 -8.81 -2.11 0.75
CA LEU A 262 -7.56 -1.66 0.15
C LEU A 262 -6.47 -1.50 1.20
N SER A 263 -6.73 -0.86 2.33
CA SER A 263 -5.74 -0.68 3.41
C SER A 263 -5.29 -1.99 4.06
N GLU A 264 -6.13 -3.05 4.03
CA GLU A 264 -5.74 -4.40 4.46
C GLU A 264 -4.82 -5.12 3.45
N MET A 265 -4.82 -4.69 2.18
CA MET A 265 -4.04 -5.31 1.10
C MET A 265 -2.79 -4.51 0.73
N ILE A 266 -2.75 -3.22 1.05
CA ILE A 266 -1.76 -2.26 0.57
C ILE A 266 -1.03 -1.64 1.77
N GLU A 267 0.31 -1.72 1.79
CA GLU A 267 1.12 -1.03 2.82
C GLU A 267 1.17 0.51 2.64
N LEU A 268 0.74 1.02 1.48
CA LEU A 268 0.74 2.46 1.15
C LEU A 268 -0.52 3.16 1.67
N LYS A 269 -0.40 4.46 1.96
CA LYS A 269 -1.56 5.29 2.30
C LYS A 269 -2.49 5.39 1.10
N VAL A 270 -3.77 5.08 1.28
CA VAL A 270 -4.79 5.23 0.24
C VAL A 270 -5.69 6.41 0.58
N ILE A 271 -5.82 7.35 -0.36
CA ILE A 271 -6.79 8.45 -0.28
C ILE A 271 -7.67 8.49 -1.53
N ASP A 272 -8.84 9.07 -1.36
CA ASP A 272 -9.80 9.28 -2.45
C ASP A 272 -9.90 10.75 -2.84
N ARG A 273 -10.72 11.05 -3.84
CA ARG A 273 -10.89 12.41 -4.36
C ARG A 273 -11.43 13.37 -3.30
N THR A 274 -12.41 12.94 -2.51
CA THR A 274 -12.96 13.76 -1.42
C THR A 274 -11.90 14.11 -0.38
N GLN A 275 -11.09 13.14 0.07
CA GLN A 275 -10.01 13.40 1.04
C GLN A 275 -8.99 14.40 0.49
N LEU A 276 -8.56 14.25 -0.78
CA LEU A 276 -7.64 15.18 -1.41
C LEU A 276 -8.20 16.61 -1.44
N ILE A 277 -9.48 16.77 -1.77
CA ILE A 277 -10.15 18.08 -1.78
C ILE A 277 -10.23 18.69 -0.37
N LEU A 278 -10.54 17.86 0.64
CA LEU A 278 -10.59 18.31 2.03
C LEU A 278 -9.21 18.77 2.53
N ASP A 279 -8.14 18.07 2.16
CA ASP A 279 -6.76 18.45 2.49
C ASP A 279 -6.39 19.79 1.81
N ILE A 280 -6.79 19.99 0.55
CA ILE A 280 -6.65 21.28 -0.13
C ILE A 280 -7.37 22.39 0.62
N PHE A 281 -8.62 22.17 1.03
CA PHE A 281 -9.36 23.19 1.77
C PHE A 281 -8.73 23.45 3.14
N ALA A 282 -8.20 22.43 3.82
CA ALA A 282 -7.50 22.61 5.09
C ALA A 282 -6.27 23.51 4.94
N SER A 283 -5.47 23.30 3.89
CA SER A 283 -4.29 24.12 3.60
C SER A 283 -4.63 25.59 3.30
N ARG A 284 -5.82 25.87 2.75
CA ARG A 284 -6.28 27.21 2.33
C ARG A 284 -7.19 27.91 3.34
N ALA A 285 -7.62 27.23 4.40
CA ALA A 285 -8.55 27.77 5.37
C ALA A 285 -7.86 28.70 6.37
N HIS A 286 -7.80 29.99 6.06
CA HIS A 286 -7.18 30.99 6.95
C HIS A 286 -8.17 31.59 7.97
N SER A 287 -9.43 31.77 7.59
CA SER A 287 -10.45 32.36 8.48
C SER A 287 -10.95 31.35 9.52
N ARG A 288 -11.34 31.81 10.72
CA ARG A 288 -11.93 30.96 11.77
C ARG A 288 -13.12 30.14 11.25
N ALA A 289 -14.05 30.80 10.55
CA ALA A 289 -15.21 30.13 9.96
C ALA A 289 -14.80 29.06 8.93
N GLY A 290 -13.81 29.36 8.08
CA GLY A 290 -13.28 28.41 7.11
C GLY A 290 -12.64 27.20 7.79
N LYS A 291 -11.82 27.41 8.82
CA LYS A 291 -11.18 26.32 9.59
C LYS A 291 -12.23 25.39 10.21
N ILE A 292 -13.26 25.95 10.83
CA ILE A 292 -14.37 25.19 11.43
C ILE A 292 -15.12 24.39 10.36
N GLN A 293 -15.43 25.00 9.21
CA GLN A 293 -16.14 24.30 8.12
C GLN A 293 -15.33 23.13 7.57
N VAL A 294 -14.03 23.30 7.38
CA VAL A 294 -13.15 22.23 6.89
C VAL A 294 -13.00 21.13 7.91
N GLU A 295 -12.74 21.46 9.18
CA GLU A 295 -12.62 20.47 10.26
C GLU A 295 -13.93 19.66 10.39
N LEU A 296 -15.08 20.35 10.36
CA LEU A 296 -16.39 19.70 10.38
C LEU A 296 -16.57 18.73 9.21
N ALA A 297 -16.18 19.13 8.00
CA ALA A 297 -16.26 18.29 6.81
C ALA A 297 -15.34 17.07 6.91
N GLN A 298 -14.10 17.25 7.37
CA GLN A 298 -13.14 16.17 7.62
C GLN A 298 -13.67 15.17 8.65
N LEU A 299 -14.22 15.64 9.78
CA LEU A 299 -14.77 14.76 10.81
C LEU A 299 -16.00 13.99 10.31
N LYS A 300 -16.90 14.64 9.57
CA LYS A 300 -18.06 13.98 8.96
C LYS A 300 -17.66 12.91 7.94
N TYR A 301 -16.60 13.16 7.18
CA TYR A 301 -16.05 12.19 6.23
C TYR A 301 -15.32 11.02 6.93
N LEU A 302 -14.60 11.31 8.03
CA LEU A 302 -13.83 10.33 8.78
C LEU A 302 -14.70 9.39 9.64
N LEU A 303 -15.76 9.91 10.27
CA LEU A 303 -16.63 9.17 11.21
C LEU A 303 -17.14 7.82 10.67
N PRO A 304 -17.75 7.71 9.47
CA PRO A 304 -18.22 6.43 8.94
C PRO A 304 -17.09 5.46 8.57
N ARG A 305 -15.83 5.93 8.50
CA ARG A 305 -14.66 5.12 8.14
C ARG A 305 -13.97 4.54 9.38
N LEU A 306 -13.96 5.27 10.49
CA LEU A 306 -13.43 4.80 11.77
C LEU A 306 -14.18 3.57 12.30
N SER A 307 -15.50 3.52 12.12
CA SER A 307 -16.31 2.37 12.55
C SER A 307 -15.90 1.07 11.87
N GLN A 308 -15.46 1.13 10.61
CA GLN A 308 -15.08 -0.03 9.80
C GLN A 308 -13.64 -0.52 10.06
N SER A 309 -12.68 0.37 10.34
CA SER A 309 -11.27 0.01 10.58
C SER A 309 -11.01 -0.70 11.93
N SER A 310 -12.00 -0.75 12.80
CA SER A 310 -11.91 -1.18 14.21
C SER A 310 -11.77 -2.68 14.46
N THR A 311 -12.03 -3.53 13.46
CA THR A 311 -12.05 -4.99 13.65
C THR A 311 -10.68 -5.60 13.96
N ALA A 312 -9.58 -4.89 13.69
CA ALA A 312 -8.22 -5.32 14.05
C ALA A 312 -7.90 -5.07 15.54
N PHE A 313 -8.37 -3.95 16.11
CA PHE A 313 -8.14 -3.61 17.53
C PHE A 313 -9.02 -4.42 18.49
N SER A 314 -10.17 -4.90 18.03
CA SER A 314 -11.09 -5.71 18.86
C SER A 314 -10.54 -7.12 19.17
N ARG A 315 -9.54 -7.61 18.41
CA ARG A 315 -8.96 -8.95 18.64
C ARG A 315 -7.85 -8.97 19.69
N LEU A 316 -7.13 -7.86 19.88
CA LEU A 316 -6.07 -7.75 20.91
C LEU A 316 -6.63 -7.49 22.32
N GLY A 317 -7.86 -6.99 22.45
CA GLY A 317 -8.56 -6.83 23.73
C GLY A 317 -9.43 -8.03 24.14
N GLY A 318 -9.49 -9.08 23.33
CA GLY A 318 -10.40 -10.23 23.49
C GLY A 318 -9.85 -11.38 24.34
N GLY A 319 -8.83 -11.14 25.17
CA GLY A 319 -8.33 -12.12 26.13
C GLY A 319 -9.07 -12.02 27.46
N ILE A 320 -9.99 -12.96 27.71
CA ILE A 320 -10.47 -13.46 29.02
C ILE A 320 -10.46 -12.38 30.15
N GLY A 321 -11.55 -11.63 30.32
CA GLY A 321 -11.73 -10.84 31.55
C GLY A 321 -12.69 -9.65 31.55
N ALA A 322 -13.14 -9.12 30.40
CA ALA A 322 -13.98 -7.92 30.38
C ALA A 322 -15.49 -8.24 30.51
N ARG A 323 -15.90 -8.86 31.62
CA ARG A 323 -17.31 -8.85 32.06
C ARG A 323 -17.53 -7.64 32.97
N GLY A 324 -17.68 -6.48 32.35
CA GLY A 324 -18.14 -5.26 33.00
C GLY A 324 -18.83 -4.37 31.95
N PRO A 325 -19.79 -3.50 32.35
CA PRO A 325 -20.53 -2.61 31.45
C PRO A 325 -19.69 -1.42 30.96
N GLY A 326 -18.42 -1.66 30.63
CA GLY A 326 -17.46 -0.64 30.18
C GLY A 326 -17.54 -0.44 28.67
N GLU A 327 -17.77 0.81 28.27
CA GLU A 327 -17.73 1.29 26.87
C GLU A 327 -16.41 0.86 26.19
N THR A 328 -16.48 0.32 24.97
CA THR A 328 -15.26 -0.08 24.25
C THR A 328 -14.45 1.16 23.87
N LYS A 329 -13.10 1.07 23.81
CA LYS A 329 -12.24 2.21 23.39
C LYS A 329 -12.70 2.83 22.07
N LEU A 330 -13.16 2.00 21.14
CA LEU A 330 -13.73 2.44 19.87
C LEU A 330 -14.97 3.32 20.06
N GLU A 331 -15.90 2.87 20.90
CA GLU A 331 -17.15 3.56 21.16
C GLU A 331 -16.91 4.91 21.83
N THR A 332 -15.96 4.97 22.78
CA THR A 332 -15.49 6.23 23.37
C THR A 332 -14.89 7.17 22.31
N ASP A 333 -14.07 6.67 21.39
CA ASP A 333 -13.47 7.48 20.33
C ASP A 333 -14.53 7.98 19.33
N LEU A 334 -15.47 7.13 18.93
CA LEU A 334 -16.60 7.54 18.09
C LEU A 334 -17.48 8.59 18.76
N ARG A 335 -17.70 8.47 20.07
CA ARG A 335 -18.44 9.46 20.87
C ARG A 335 -17.74 10.80 20.87
N ARG A 336 -16.43 10.83 21.14
CA ARG A 336 -15.62 12.06 21.09
C ARG A 336 -15.69 12.76 19.73
N VAL A 337 -15.62 12.00 18.63
CA VAL A 337 -15.75 12.55 17.27
C VAL A 337 -17.14 13.16 17.08
N ARG A 338 -18.22 12.49 17.52
CA ARG A 338 -19.59 13.03 17.43
C ARG A 338 -19.77 14.30 18.27
N ASP A 339 -19.24 14.32 19.49
CA ASP A 339 -19.32 15.48 20.37
C ASP A 339 -18.57 16.68 19.76
N ARG A 340 -17.41 16.44 19.13
CA ARG A 340 -16.66 17.48 18.40
C ARG A 340 -17.45 18.01 17.20
N ILE A 341 -18.09 17.12 16.43
CA ILE A 341 -18.98 17.52 15.32
C ILE A 341 -20.09 18.44 15.84
N HIS A 342 -20.79 18.04 16.92
CA HIS A 342 -21.87 18.86 17.49
C HIS A 342 -21.39 20.21 18.01
N HIS A 343 -20.19 20.26 18.60
CA HIS A 343 -19.59 21.51 19.04
C HIS A 343 -19.30 22.45 17.85
N LEU A 344 -18.65 21.95 16.80
CA LEU A 344 -18.32 22.72 15.61
C LEU A 344 -19.58 23.19 14.85
N GLU A 345 -20.64 22.38 14.82
CA GLU A 345 -21.93 22.77 14.24
C GLU A 345 -22.57 23.97 14.97
N ARG A 346 -22.50 23.99 16.30
CA ARG A 346 -22.98 25.13 17.11
C ARG A 346 -22.15 26.38 16.85
N GLU A 347 -20.83 26.24 16.88
CA GLU A 347 -19.90 27.36 16.63
C GLU A 347 -20.12 27.97 15.22
N LEU A 348 -20.31 27.12 14.21
CA LEU A 348 -20.59 27.56 12.85
C LEU A 348 -21.94 28.30 12.73
N LYS A 349 -22.96 27.86 13.48
CA LYS A 349 -24.27 28.53 13.54
C LYS A 349 -24.15 29.92 14.17
N ASP A 350 -23.37 30.07 15.23
CA ASP A 350 -23.18 31.35 15.89
C ASP A 350 -22.39 32.34 15.00
N LEU A 351 -21.35 31.87 14.31
CA LEU A 351 -20.63 32.67 13.32
C LEU A 351 -21.53 33.11 12.15
N SER A 352 -22.48 32.27 11.74
CA SER A 352 -23.44 32.60 10.68
C SER A 352 -24.39 33.70 11.12
N ARG A 353 -24.91 33.63 12.36
CA ARG A 353 -25.74 34.69 12.96
C ARG A 353 -25.00 36.02 13.05
N GLN A 354 -23.74 36.00 13.47
CA GLN A 354 -22.91 37.22 13.51
C GLN A 354 -22.73 37.86 12.12
N ARG A 355 -22.55 37.06 11.08
CA ARG A 355 -22.46 37.55 9.69
C ARG A 355 -23.78 38.18 9.21
N GLU A 356 -24.91 37.57 9.53
CA GLU A 356 -26.24 38.12 9.19
C GLU A 356 -26.48 39.48 9.85
N GLN A 357 -26.08 39.65 11.12
CA GLN A 357 -26.19 40.93 11.82
C GLN A 357 -25.29 42.04 11.24
N GLN A 358 -24.15 41.68 10.64
CA GLN A 358 -23.24 42.64 10.01
C GLN A 358 -23.66 43.04 8.58
N ARG A 359 -24.48 42.22 7.91
CA ARG A 359 -24.90 42.43 6.51
C ARG A 359 -25.63 43.77 6.29
N PRO A 360 -26.59 44.20 7.15
CA PRO A 360 -27.27 45.49 7.00
C PRO A 360 -26.33 46.68 7.16
N ARG A 361 -25.32 46.58 8.05
CA ARG A 361 -24.32 47.65 8.24
C ARG A 361 -23.47 47.89 6.99
N ARG A 362 -23.07 46.82 6.28
CA ARG A 362 -22.29 46.92 5.04
C ARG A 362 -23.12 47.48 3.87
N LEU A 363 -24.39 47.07 3.77
CA LEU A 363 -25.34 47.63 2.80
C LEU A 363 -25.55 49.13 3.00
N ARG A 364 -25.65 49.59 4.26
CA ARG A 364 -25.77 51.02 4.59
C ARG A 364 -24.51 51.83 4.28
N GLN A 365 -23.34 51.19 4.22
CA GLN A 365 -22.05 51.84 3.89
C GLN A 365 -21.77 51.89 2.38
N GLY A 366 -22.68 51.42 1.52
CA GLY A 366 -22.52 51.49 0.06
C GLY A 366 -21.46 50.56 -0.53
N ILE A 367 -20.94 49.59 0.24
CA ILE A 367 -19.91 48.67 -0.22
C ILE A 367 -20.54 47.61 -1.14
N GLN A 368 -20.18 47.64 -2.42
CA GLN A 368 -20.63 46.63 -3.38
C GLN A 368 -19.95 45.27 -3.13
N MET A 369 -20.72 44.19 -3.14
CA MET A 369 -20.20 42.82 -3.01
C MET A 369 -20.21 42.13 -4.36
N VAL A 370 -19.00 41.82 -4.87
CA VAL A 370 -18.81 41.04 -6.09
C VAL A 370 -18.27 39.66 -5.71
N SER A 371 -18.85 38.60 -6.26
CA SER A 371 -18.40 37.22 -6.06
C SER A 371 -17.91 36.63 -7.37
N ILE A 372 -16.73 36.01 -7.35
CA ILE A 372 -16.15 35.32 -8.50
C ILE A 372 -16.32 33.82 -8.29
N VAL A 373 -17.04 33.17 -9.19
CA VAL A 373 -17.35 31.73 -9.14
C VAL A 373 -16.86 31.06 -10.42
N GLY A 374 -16.43 29.79 -10.34
CA GLY A 374 -15.92 29.02 -11.48
C GLY A 374 -15.19 27.76 -11.02
N TYR A 375 -14.83 26.87 -11.94
CA TYR A 375 -14.13 25.61 -11.66
C TYR A 375 -12.70 25.83 -11.14
N THR A 376 -12.13 24.80 -10.49
CA THR A 376 -10.70 24.74 -10.16
C THR A 376 -9.87 24.97 -11.42
N ASN A 377 -8.77 25.72 -11.29
CA ASN A 377 -7.91 26.15 -12.41
C ASN A 377 -8.54 27.05 -13.51
N ALA A 378 -9.79 27.53 -13.36
CA ALA A 378 -10.41 28.48 -14.29
C ALA A 378 -9.85 29.92 -14.24
N GLY A 379 -8.64 30.12 -13.70
CA GLY A 379 -7.99 31.44 -13.65
C GLY A 379 -8.57 32.44 -12.63
N LYS A 380 -9.49 32.05 -11.74
CA LYS A 380 -10.13 32.95 -10.75
C LYS A 380 -9.14 33.80 -9.94
N SER A 381 -8.06 33.19 -9.45
CA SER A 381 -7.01 33.90 -8.69
C SER A 381 -6.19 34.83 -9.57
N ARG A 382 -5.94 34.47 -10.84
CA ARG A 382 -5.28 35.36 -11.81
C ARG A 382 -6.14 36.58 -12.11
N PHE A 383 -7.44 36.38 -12.36
CA PHE A 383 -8.39 37.46 -12.59
C PHE A 383 -8.48 38.40 -11.38
N LEU A 384 -8.63 37.86 -10.17
CA LEU A 384 -8.68 38.67 -8.96
C LEU A 384 -7.38 39.47 -8.77
N ASN A 385 -6.21 38.86 -8.97
CA ASN A 385 -4.92 39.57 -8.87
C ASN A 385 -4.72 40.65 -9.93
N ALA A 386 -5.31 40.48 -11.12
CA ALA A 386 -5.27 41.49 -12.18
C ALA A 386 -6.20 42.68 -11.90
N MET A 387 -7.28 42.46 -11.13
CA MET A 387 -8.28 43.48 -10.79
C MET A 387 -7.96 44.22 -9.48
N THR A 388 -7.06 43.70 -8.65
CA THR A 388 -6.71 44.26 -7.33
C THR A 388 -5.31 44.84 -7.24
N ARG A 389 -4.51 44.72 -8.31
CA ARG A 389 -3.33 45.56 -8.55
C ARG A 389 -3.73 46.77 -9.37
#